data_AF-A0A6M1UBJ5-F1
#
_entry.id   AF-A0A6M1UBJ5-F1
#
_cell.length_a   1.000
_cell.length_b   1.000
_cell.length_c   1.000
_cell.angle_alpha   90.00
_cell.angle_beta   90.00
_cell.angle_gamma   90.00
#
_symmetry.space_group_name_H-M   'P 1'
#
loop_
_entity.id
_entity.type
_entity.pdbx_description
1 polymer ?
#
loop_
_entity_poly.entity_id
_entity_poly.type
_entity_poly.pdbx_seq_one_letter_code
_entity_poly.pdbx_strand_id
1 'polypeptide(L)'
;MGVDYTQVPPNWSSREEAKRAVVEETLLKAFNPFSSLGREKMPKAARGSVVTYTVQKGDTLSEIAYKYGISLQDLIDENKIHTPDLVGIGMKLQIKRDEITHVVERGETLDQIAKRYDVRKEVLIGRNPLLAYLPDNLYVGQILYVPVPPSKQALAGDTGLRRQLAQAASRKATRSRLMDWPVKGATITSGFGVRWGQMHKGVDLWNKDEGKTPIYAAKEGTVVEAGANHGGYGYIVILDHGNGLQTYYAHLRKIIVNVGQIVNQGEILGYMGKTGDSTGYHLHFEVRQDNIPINPLRYLGR
;
A
#
# COMPACT_ATOMS: atom_id res chain seq x y z
N MET A 1 5.58 -37.80 -4.58
CA MET A 1 5.32 -37.42 -6.00
C MET A 1 6.00 -36.09 -6.23
N GLY A 2 7.14 -36.11 -6.92
CA GLY A 2 7.91 -34.91 -7.21
C GLY A 2 7.18 -34.05 -8.24
N VAL A 3 7.11 -32.75 -7.99
CA VAL A 3 6.56 -31.79 -8.96
C VAL A 3 7.63 -31.58 -10.03
N ASP A 4 7.33 -32.01 -11.25
CA ASP A 4 8.18 -31.84 -12.42
C ASP A 4 8.16 -30.35 -12.85
N TYR A 5 9.33 -29.69 -12.76
CA TYR A 5 9.52 -28.28 -13.12
C TYR A 5 10.11 -28.09 -14.53
N THR A 6 9.86 -29.05 -15.45
CA THR A 6 10.33 -28.96 -16.84
C THR A 6 9.40 -28.18 -17.77
N GLN A 7 8.18 -27.84 -17.36
CA GLN A 7 7.26 -27.10 -18.22
C GLN A 7 6.99 -25.69 -17.68
N VAL A 8 7.51 -24.70 -18.40
CA VAL A 8 7.18 -23.27 -18.20
C VAL A 8 5.77 -23.06 -18.75
N PRO A 9 4.80 -22.57 -17.96
CA PRO A 9 3.47 -22.22 -18.47
C PRO A 9 3.55 -21.14 -19.56
N PRO A 10 2.60 -21.07 -20.51
CA PRO A 10 2.77 -20.45 -21.84
C PRO A 10 2.95 -18.92 -21.89
N ASN A 11 3.08 -18.22 -20.77
CA ASN A 11 2.83 -16.78 -20.66
C ASN A 11 3.92 -16.01 -19.89
N TRP A 12 5.11 -16.60 -19.71
CA TRP A 12 6.28 -15.92 -19.16
C TRP A 12 7.40 -15.86 -20.19
N SER A 13 7.93 -14.66 -20.44
CA SER A 13 8.89 -14.40 -21.52
C SER A 13 10.26 -15.03 -21.27
N SER A 14 10.51 -15.49 -20.04
CA SER A 14 11.66 -16.33 -19.69
C SER A 14 11.43 -17.18 -18.43
N ARG A 15 12.21 -18.25 -18.30
CA ARG A 15 12.25 -19.12 -17.11
C ARG A 15 12.75 -18.40 -15.86
N GLU A 16 13.44 -17.26 -16.00
CA GLU A 16 13.88 -16.46 -14.87
C GLU A 16 12.77 -15.55 -14.33
N GLU A 17 12.00 -14.93 -15.21
CA GLU A 17 10.82 -14.14 -14.87
C GLU A 17 9.76 -14.99 -14.14
N ALA A 18 9.60 -16.22 -14.62
CA ALA A 18 8.80 -17.25 -13.99
C ALA A 18 9.20 -17.54 -12.54
N LYS A 19 10.49 -17.77 -12.32
CA LYS A 19 11.03 -18.04 -10.99
C LYS A 19 10.88 -16.84 -10.08
N ARG A 20 11.12 -15.63 -10.59
CA ARG A 20 10.94 -14.39 -9.81
C ARG A 20 9.49 -14.19 -9.37
N ALA A 21 8.53 -14.37 -10.27
CA ALA A 21 7.11 -14.23 -9.95
C ALA A 21 6.63 -15.27 -8.91
N VAL A 22 7.05 -16.52 -9.03
CA VAL A 22 6.74 -17.57 -8.03
C VAL A 22 7.39 -17.24 -6.69
N VAL A 23 8.63 -16.78 -6.68
CA VAL A 23 9.34 -16.38 -5.46
C VAL A 23 8.63 -15.19 -4.82
N GLU A 24 8.29 -14.15 -5.57
CA GLU A 24 7.54 -12.98 -5.08
C GLU A 24 6.17 -13.37 -4.54
N GLU A 25 5.40 -14.19 -5.25
CA GLU A 25 4.08 -14.65 -4.80
C GLU A 25 4.18 -15.52 -3.53
N THR A 26 5.20 -16.37 -3.46
CA THR A 26 5.47 -17.22 -2.28
C THR A 26 5.89 -16.36 -1.09
N LEU A 27 6.72 -15.35 -1.31
CA LEU A 27 7.10 -14.37 -0.28
C LEU A 27 5.87 -13.53 0.14
N LEU A 28 5.01 -13.12 -0.78
CA LEU A 28 3.82 -12.34 -0.44
C LEU A 28 2.82 -13.15 0.39
N LYS A 29 2.66 -14.45 0.09
CA LYS A 29 1.84 -15.39 0.87
C LYS A 29 2.44 -15.73 2.23
N ALA A 30 3.77 -15.91 2.29
CA ALA A 30 4.46 -16.23 3.54
C ALA A 30 4.56 -15.03 4.50
N PHE A 31 4.67 -13.82 3.97
CA PHE A 31 4.87 -12.59 4.74
C PHE A 31 3.58 -11.78 4.95
N ASN A 32 2.49 -12.14 4.26
CA ASN A 32 1.18 -11.54 4.46
C ASN A 32 0.08 -12.62 4.34
N PRO A 33 -0.13 -13.43 5.40
CA PRO A 33 -1.17 -14.47 5.41
C PRO A 33 -2.60 -13.90 5.31
N PHE A 34 -2.74 -12.57 5.42
CA PHE A 34 -4.00 -11.83 5.29
C PHE A 34 -4.15 -11.13 3.94
N SER A 35 -3.25 -11.36 2.98
CA SER A 35 -3.33 -10.76 1.63
C SER A 35 -4.62 -11.12 0.87
N SER A 36 -5.30 -12.20 1.27
CA SER A 36 -6.61 -12.63 0.79
C SER A 36 -7.80 -12.06 1.57
N LEU A 37 -7.58 -11.33 2.66
CA LEU A 37 -8.62 -10.82 3.56
C LEU A 37 -8.80 -9.31 3.36
N GLY A 38 -10.03 -8.88 3.04
CA GLY A 38 -10.37 -7.46 2.90
C GLY A 38 -10.04 -6.66 4.16
N ARG A 39 -9.76 -5.35 4.01
CA ARG A 39 -9.33 -4.42 5.08
C ARG A 39 -10.15 -4.50 6.37
N GLU A 40 -11.43 -4.85 6.28
CA GLU A 40 -12.35 -4.98 7.41
C GLU A 40 -12.07 -6.20 8.31
N LYS A 41 -11.34 -7.19 7.81
CA LYS A 41 -10.98 -8.43 8.53
C LYS A 41 -9.56 -8.42 9.09
N MET A 42 -8.84 -7.30 9.01
CA MET A 42 -7.52 -7.17 9.64
C MET A 42 -7.67 -7.09 11.16
N PRO A 43 -6.83 -7.77 11.96
CA PRO A 43 -6.88 -7.65 13.41
C PRO A 43 -6.65 -6.19 13.82
N LYS A 44 -7.59 -5.64 14.60
CA LYS A 44 -7.46 -4.30 15.18
C LYS A 44 -6.25 -4.27 16.13
N ALA A 45 -5.52 -3.16 16.14
CA ALA A 45 -4.38 -2.95 17.03
C ALA A 45 -4.73 -3.34 18.48
N ALA A 46 -4.04 -4.35 19.02
CA ALA A 46 -4.19 -4.77 20.39
C ALA A 46 -3.48 -3.75 21.29
N ARG A 47 -4.24 -2.82 21.87
CA ARG A 47 -3.72 -1.92 22.91
C ARG A 47 -3.47 -2.73 24.18
N GLY A 48 -2.31 -2.52 24.82
CA GLY A 48 -1.98 -3.11 26.11
C GLY A 48 -1.45 -4.55 26.10
N SER A 49 -0.62 -4.95 25.13
CA SER A 49 0.04 -6.26 25.22
C SER A 49 1.09 -6.26 26.36
N VAL A 50 0.79 -6.98 27.44
CA VAL A 50 1.72 -7.17 28.55
C VAL A 50 2.57 -8.41 28.27
N VAL A 51 3.88 -8.24 28.15
CA VAL A 51 4.83 -9.36 28.01
C VAL A 51 5.56 -9.54 29.34
N THR A 52 5.58 -10.76 29.87
CA THR A 52 6.38 -11.07 31.07
C THR A 52 7.77 -11.57 30.66
N TYR A 53 8.83 -10.90 31.09
CA TYR A 53 10.22 -11.31 30.89
C TYR A 53 10.82 -11.80 32.21
N THR A 54 11.59 -12.89 32.17
CA THR A 54 12.33 -13.40 33.34
C THR A 54 13.80 -13.03 33.20
N VAL A 55 14.31 -12.24 34.15
CA VAL A 55 15.69 -11.73 34.16
C VAL A 55 16.69 -12.89 34.21
N GLN A 56 17.68 -12.86 33.33
CA GLN A 56 18.71 -13.89 33.24
C GLN A 56 20.05 -13.41 33.82
N LYS A 57 20.98 -14.34 34.00
CA LYS A 57 22.33 -14.03 34.50
C LYS A 57 23.04 -13.10 33.51
N GLY A 58 23.39 -11.90 33.98
CA GLY A 58 24.12 -10.90 33.19
C GLY A 58 23.23 -9.86 32.50
N ASP A 59 21.90 -9.95 32.63
CA ASP A 59 21.01 -8.92 32.11
C ASP A 59 21.08 -7.63 32.97
N THR A 60 20.96 -6.48 32.32
CA THR A 60 20.67 -5.20 32.98
C THR A 60 19.27 -4.69 32.60
N LEU A 61 18.61 -3.92 33.49
CA LEU A 61 17.31 -3.30 33.15
C LEU A 61 17.41 -2.40 31.92
N SER A 62 18.54 -1.71 31.75
CA SER A 62 18.80 -0.86 30.59
C SER A 62 18.82 -1.65 29.30
N GLU A 63 19.50 -2.79 29.26
CA GLU A 63 19.55 -3.66 28.07
C GLU A 63 18.21 -4.35 27.81
N ILE A 64 17.48 -4.73 28.85
CA ILE A 64 16.13 -5.29 28.71
C ILE A 64 15.19 -4.21 28.14
N ALA A 65 15.13 -3.02 28.74
CA ALA A 65 14.35 -1.89 28.23
C ALA A 65 14.74 -1.59 26.77
N TYR A 66 16.05 -1.60 26.48
CA TYR A 66 16.59 -1.42 25.15
C TYR A 66 16.09 -2.51 24.17
N LYS A 67 16.12 -3.78 24.56
CA LYS A 67 15.67 -4.90 23.73
C LYS A 67 14.17 -4.84 23.44
N TYR A 68 13.37 -4.39 24.39
CA TYR A 68 11.91 -4.36 24.31
C TYR A 68 11.33 -3.03 23.81
N GLY A 69 12.18 -2.03 23.55
CA GLY A 69 11.75 -0.75 22.96
C GLY A 69 11.00 0.16 23.91
N ILE A 70 11.22 0.02 25.21
CA ILE A 70 10.65 0.90 26.25
C ILE A 70 11.77 1.68 26.93
N SER A 71 11.44 2.77 27.61
CA SER A 71 12.47 3.48 28.38
C SER A 71 12.80 2.70 29.67
N LEU A 72 14.03 2.87 30.16
CA LEU A 72 14.43 2.33 31.46
C LEU A 72 13.48 2.81 32.57
N GLN A 73 13.07 4.08 32.50
CA GLN A 73 12.15 4.67 33.47
C GLN A 73 10.77 4.02 33.41
N ASP A 74 10.20 3.80 32.22
CA ASP A 74 8.91 3.10 32.08
C ASP A 74 8.96 1.68 32.63
N LEU A 75 10.07 0.97 32.38
CA LEU A 75 10.27 -0.39 32.88
C LEU A 75 10.31 -0.41 34.42
N ILE A 76 11.01 0.57 35.02
CA ILE A 76 11.12 0.75 36.46
C ILE A 76 9.75 1.09 37.06
N ASP A 77 9.07 2.07 36.51
CA ASP A 77 7.79 2.59 37.02
C ASP A 77 6.70 1.52 36.95
N GLU A 78 6.61 0.80 35.83
CA GLU A 78 5.62 -0.26 35.63
C GLU A 78 5.82 -1.44 36.59
N ASN A 79 7.07 -1.77 36.89
CA ASN A 79 7.42 -2.89 37.78
C ASN A 79 7.67 -2.46 39.22
N LYS A 80 7.47 -1.17 39.54
CA LYS A 80 7.68 -0.59 40.87
C LYS A 80 9.06 -0.93 41.43
N ILE A 81 10.10 -0.84 40.59
CA ILE A 81 11.47 -1.24 40.96
C ILE A 81 12.13 -0.09 41.72
N HIS A 82 12.32 -0.25 43.02
CA HIS A 82 12.94 0.78 43.86
C HIS A 82 14.48 0.79 43.77
N THR A 83 15.09 -0.33 43.40
CA THR A 83 16.56 -0.49 43.28
C THR A 83 16.93 -1.04 41.90
N PRO A 84 17.02 -0.18 40.87
CA PRO A 84 17.25 -0.59 39.48
C PRO A 84 18.57 -1.34 39.24
N ASP A 85 19.58 -1.12 40.08
CA ASP A 85 20.90 -1.76 39.96
C ASP A 85 20.96 -3.15 40.63
N LEU A 86 19.93 -3.55 41.37
CA LEU A 86 19.88 -4.79 42.16
C LEU A 86 18.80 -5.75 41.65
N VAL A 87 18.85 -6.06 40.35
CA VAL A 87 17.88 -6.99 39.75
C VAL A 87 18.35 -8.43 39.89
N GLY A 88 17.58 -9.23 40.62
CA GLY A 88 17.87 -10.63 40.85
C GLY A 88 17.54 -11.50 39.64
N ILE A 89 18.40 -12.48 39.36
CA ILE A 89 18.14 -13.54 38.37
C ILE A 89 16.81 -14.23 38.72
N GLY A 90 15.93 -14.41 37.75
CA GLY A 90 14.60 -14.98 37.93
C GLY A 90 13.50 -13.97 38.23
N MET A 91 13.82 -12.68 38.41
CA MET A 91 12.82 -11.62 38.56
C MET A 91 11.93 -11.53 37.32
N LYS A 92 10.61 -11.48 37.52
CA LYS A 92 9.62 -11.34 36.44
C LYS A 92 9.28 -9.87 36.23
N LEU A 93 9.59 -9.36 35.06
CA LEU A 93 9.29 -7.99 34.63
C LEU A 93 8.06 -7.99 33.72
N GLN A 94 7.08 -7.17 34.06
CA GLN A 94 5.94 -6.83 33.22
C GLN A 94 6.33 -5.71 32.27
N ILE A 95 6.32 -6.02 30.98
CA ILE A 95 6.68 -5.10 29.91
C ILE A 95 5.37 -4.71 29.23
N LYS A 96 4.82 -3.54 29.60
CA LYS A 96 3.71 -2.95 28.87
C LYS A 96 4.22 -2.30 27.60
N ARG A 97 3.78 -2.82 26.47
CA ARG A 97 3.98 -2.19 25.17
C ARG A 97 2.65 -2.05 24.46
N ASP A 98 2.41 -0.86 23.94
CA ASP A 98 1.36 -0.69 22.95
C ASP A 98 1.91 -1.18 21.62
N GLU A 99 1.16 -2.02 20.93
CA GLU A 99 1.55 -2.59 19.65
C GLU A 99 0.66 -2.01 18.57
N ILE A 100 1.29 -1.36 17.59
CA ILE A 100 0.60 -0.81 16.42
C ILE A 100 1.00 -1.63 15.21
N THR A 101 0.00 -1.96 14.40
CA THR A 101 0.23 -2.58 13.09
C THR A 101 0.50 -1.48 12.07
N HIS A 102 1.67 -1.52 11.43
CA HIS A 102 2.03 -0.66 10.32
C HIS A 102 2.00 -1.47 9.01
N VAL A 103 1.39 -0.92 7.97
CA VAL A 103 1.41 -1.52 6.63
C VAL A 103 2.40 -0.74 5.80
N VAL A 104 3.47 -1.40 5.36
CA VAL A 104 4.55 -0.78 4.58
C VAL A 104 3.98 -0.16 3.31
N GLU A 105 4.19 1.15 3.14
CA GLU A 105 3.89 1.89 1.93
C GLU A 105 5.11 1.90 0.99
N ARG A 106 4.89 2.24 -0.29
CA ARG A 106 5.95 2.19 -1.28
C ARG A 106 7.06 3.20 -0.97
N GLY A 107 8.30 2.73 -1.02
CA GLY A 107 9.50 3.55 -0.76
C GLY A 107 9.77 3.79 0.72
N GLU A 108 8.95 3.25 1.62
CA GLU A 108 9.28 3.24 3.04
C GLU A 108 10.44 2.29 3.33
N THR A 109 11.40 2.80 4.08
CA THR A 109 12.52 2.02 4.64
C THR A 109 12.24 1.70 6.09
N LEU A 110 12.87 0.66 6.62
CA LEU A 110 12.79 0.36 8.06
C LEU A 110 13.23 1.55 8.91
N ASP A 111 14.23 2.32 8.47
CA ASP A 111 14.70 3.52 9.16
C ASP A 111 13.64 4.63 9.23
N GLN A 112 12.92 4.86 8.13
CA GLN A 112 11.81 5.83 8.10
C GLN A 112 10.64 5.40 8.98
N ILE A 113 10.31 4.11 8.97
CA ILE A 113 9.25 3.54 9.81
C ILE A 113 9.65 3.62 11.28
N ALA A 114 10.88 3.21 11.61
CA ALA A 114 11.44 3.30 12.95
C ALA A 114 11.39 4.73 13.50
N LYS A 115 11.87 5.71 12.71
CA LYS A 115 11.82 7.13 13.05
C LYS A 115 10.39 7.66 13.21
N ARG A 116 9.44 7.24 12.36
CA ARG A 116 8.03 7.66 12.41
C ARG A 116 7.38 7.30 13.75
N TYR A 117 7.67 6.11 14.25
CA TYR A 117 7.07 5.60 15.49
C TYR A 117 7.96 5.84 16.72
N ASP A 118 9.09 6.53 16.56
CA ASP A 118 10.08 6.76 17.61
C ASP A 118 10.57 5.45 18.26
N VAL A 119 10.73 4.42 17.43
CA VAL A 119 11.25 3.11 17.83
C VAL A 119 12.62 2.91 17.21
N ARG A 120 13.50 2.15 17.88
CA ARG A 120 14.78 1.75 17.30
C ARG A 120 14.59 0.67 16.25
N LYS A 121 15.40 0.72 15.17
CA LYS A 121 15.33 -0.23 14.05
C LYS A 121 15.54 -1.67 14.53
N GLU A 122 16.44 -1.89 15.48
CA GLU A 122 16.75 -3.22 16.04
C GLU A 122 15.54 -3.82 16.78
N VAL A 123 14.76 -2.97 17.45
CA VAL A 123 13.54 -3.38 18.15
C VAL A 123 12.47 -3.77 17.13
N LEU A 124 12.35 -3.00 16.04
CA LEU A 124 11.43 -3.30 14.94
C LEU A 124 11.79 -4.64 14.26
N ILE A 125 13.07 -4.88 14.00
CA ILE A 125 13.58 -6.15 13.44
C ILE A 125 13.33 -7.31 14.42
N GLY A 126 13.67 -7.15 15.70
CA GLY A 126 13.47 -8.17 16.71
C GLY A 126 11.99 -8.56 16.90
N ARG A 127 11.07 -7.61 16.71
CA ARG A 127 9.63 -7.87 16.81
C ARG A 127 9.04 -8.54 15.57
N ASN A 128 9.69 -8.39 14.41
CA ASN A 128 9.28 -8.96 13.14
C ASN A 128 10.39 -9.91 12.64
N PRO A 129 10.46 -11.15 13.16
CA PRO A 129 11.63 -12.04 12.98
C PRO A 129 12.06 -12.27 11.53
N LEU A 130 11.13 -12.13 10.59
CA LEU A 130 11.41 -12.26 9.16
C LEU A 130 12.28 -11.10 8.61
N LEU A 131 12.27 -9.92 9.24
CA LEU A 131 13.15 -8.80 8.89
C LEU A 131 14.62 -9.08 9.20
N ALA A 132 14.92 -10.00 10.13
CA ALA A 132 16.31 -10.34 10.46
C ALA A 132 17.04 -10.99 9.26
N TYR A 133 16.28 -11.62 8.34
CA TYR A 133 16.80 -12.25 7.14
C TYR A 133 16.69 -11.34 5.90
N LEU A 134 15.98 -10.22 6.00
CA LEU A 134 15.66 -9.29 4.90
C LEU A 134 15.61 -7.82 5.38
N PRO A 135 16.66 -7.28 6.02
CA PRO A 135 16.59 -5.99 6.71
C PRO A 135 16.38 -4.79 5.77
N ASP A 136 16.69 -4.92 4.48
CA ASP A 136 16.56 -3.83 3.50
C ASP A 136 15.45 -4.09 2.45
N ASN A 137 14.81 -5.26 2.49
CA ASN A 137 13.77 -5.65 1.54
C ASN A 137 12.40 -5.65 2.22
N LEU A 138 11.83 -4.45 2.33
CA LEU A 138 10.43 -4.28 2.71
C LEU A 138 9.51 -4.40 1.48
N TYR A 139 8.45 -5.21 1.61
CA TYR A 139 7.45 -5.35 0.56
C TYR A 139 6.29 -4.38 0.79
N VAL A 140 5.81 -3.75 -0.28
CA VAL A 140 4.60 -2.92 -0.20
C VAL A 140 3.43 -3.77 0.25
N GLY A 141 2.71 -3.31 1.27
CA GLY A 141 1.62 -4.07 1.89
C GLY A 141 2.08 -5.07 2.95
N GLN A 142 3.38 -5.20 3.22
CA GLN A 142 3.90 -5.98 4.34
C GLN A 142 3.40 -5.42 5.66
N ILE A 143 3.00 -6.30 6.56
CA ILE A 143 2.53 -5.92 7.88
C ILE A 143 3.69 -5.99 8.86
N LEU A 144 3.99 -4.88 9.53
CA LEU A 144 4.96 -4.78 10.60
C LEU A 144 4.26 -4.55 11.93
N TYR A 145 4.64 -5.33 12.93
CA TYR A 145 4.26 -5.12 14.33
C TYR A 145 5.24 -4.14 14.96
N VAL A 146 4.77 -2.93 15.28
CA VAL A 146 5.58 -1.84 15.81
C VAL A 146 5.32 -1.69 17.32
N PRO A 147 6.29 -2.02 18.19
CA PRO A 147 6.15 -1.82 19.62
C PRO A 147 6.43 -0.36 19.97
N VAL A 148 5.40 0.41 20.33
CA VAL A 148 5.55 1.81 20.73
C VAL A 148 5.70 1.94 22.25
N PRO A 149 6.68 2.72 22.74
CA PRO A 149 6.86 2.94 24.17
C PRO A 149 5.66 3.72 24.77
N PRO A 150 5.23 3.39 26.01
CA PRO A 150 4.16 4.11 26.70
C PRO A 150 4.48 5.60 26.97
N SER A 151 5.75 5.98 27.05
CA SER A 151 6.22 7.27 27.59
C SER A 151 5.95 8.53 26.77
N LYS A 152 5.35 8.45 25.57
CA LYS A 152 4.88 9.65 24.84
C LYS A 152 3.36 9.85 24.87
N GLN A 153 2.67 9.16 25.78
CA GLN A 153 1.25 9.41 26.04
C GLN A 153 1.00 10.58 27.02
N ALA A 154 2.04 11.13 27.65
CA ALA A 154 1.95 12.30 28.53
C ALA A 154 2.25 13.64 27.81
N LEU A 155 1.41 14.00 26.83
CA LEU A 155 1.21 15.39 26.37
C LEU A 155 -0.28 15.54 26.02
N ALA A 156 -1.12 15.30 27.02
CA ALA A 156 -2.58 15.25 26.96
C ALA A 156 -3.26 16.63 26.84
N GLY A 157 -2.56 17.63 26.27
CA GLY A 157 -3.15 18.92 25.86
C GLY A 157 -3.39 19.05 24.34
N ASP A 158 -2.82 18.14 23.53
CA ASP A 158 -2.75 18.28 22.07
C ASP A 158 -3.47 17.13 21.32
N THR A 159 -4.12 16.23 22.04
CA THR A 159 -4.86 15.08 21.48
C THR A 159 -6.09 15.50 20.67
N GLY A 160 -6.72 16.63 21.00
CA GLY A 160 -7.85 17.17 20.24
C GLY A 160 -7.43 17.70 18.88
N LEU A 161 -6.40 18.55 18.85
CA LEU A 161 -5.88 19.17 17.64
C LEU A 161 -5.20 18.13 16.75
N ARG A 162 -4.36 17.24 17.28
CA ARG A 162 -3.75 16.15 16.50
C ARG A 162 -4.79 15.17 15.94
N ARG A 163 -5.85 14.85 16.69
CA ARG A 163 -6.95 14.02 16.17
C ARG A 163 -7.74 14.74 15.09
N GLN A 164 -8.02 16.03 15.25
CA GLN A 164 -8.67 16.84 14.22
C GLN A 164 -7.80 16.99 12.98
N LEU A 165 -6.51 17.25 13.12
CA LEU A 165 -5.54 17.33 12.02
C LEU A 165 -5.35 15.97 11.34
N ALA A 166 -5.26 14.87 12.09
CA ALA A 166 -5.18 13.52 11.54
C ALA A 166 -6.49 13.10 10.86
N GLN A 167 -7.65 13.46 11.39
CA GLN A 167 -8.94 13.25 10.73
C GLN A 167 -9.10 14.13 9.49
N ALA A 168 -8.65 15.38 9.52
CA ALA A 168 -8.65 16.28 8.38
C ALA A 168 -7.67 15.80 7.30
N ALA A 169 -6.47 15.36 7.67
CA ALA A 169 -5.48 14.77 6.77
C ALA A 169 -5.97 13.44 6.20
N SER A 170 -6.62 12.59 6.99
CA SER A 170 -7.23 11.33 6.54
C SER A 170 -8.42 11.57 5.59
N ARG A 171 -9.28 12.55 5.90
CA ARG A 171 -10.36 12.99 5.00
C ARG A 171 -9.82 13.60 3.72
N LYS A 172 -8.74 14.39 3.79
CA LYS A 172 -8.04 14.97 2.63
C LYS A 172 -7.37 13.90 1.79
N ALA A 173 -6.70 12.91 2.40
CA ALA A 173 -6.09 11.78 1.70
C ALA A 173 -7.15 10.86 1.07
N THR A 174 -8.29 10.66 1.74
CA THR A 174 -9.42 9.89 1.20
C THR A 174 -10.05 10.63 0.01
N ARG A 175 -10.33 11.94 0.14
CA ARG A 175 -10.79 12.79 -0.98
C ARG A 175 -9.78 12.83 -2.13
N SER A 176 -8.49 12.92 -1.83
CA SER A 176 -7.40 12.89 -2.82
C SER A 176 -7.30 11.57 -3.59
N ARG A 177 -7.96 10.49 -3.13
CA ARG A 177 -8.06 9.20 -3.81
C ARG A 177 -9.42 8.98 -4.48
N LEU A 178 -10.42 9.81 -4.21
CA LEU A 178 -11.70 9.72 -4.91
C LEU A 178 -11.53 10.26 -6.33
N MET A 179 -12.06 9.50 -7.28
CA MET A 179 -12.06 9.83 -8.70
C MET A 179 -13.50 9.88 -9.20
N ASP A 180 -13.73 10.75 -10.18
CA ASP A 180 -15.00 10.83 -10.89
C ASP A 180 -15.02 9.79 -12.00
N TRP A 181 -16.22 9.39 -12.39
CA TRP A 181 -16.39 8.51 -13.54
C TRP A 181 -15.86 9.19 -14.81
N PRO A 182 -14.90 8.59 -15.53
CA PRO A 182 -14.33 9.17 -16.74
C PRO A 182 -15.31 9.13 -17.92
N VAL A 183 -16.42 8.40 -17.78
CA VAL A 183 -17.50 8.29 -18.75
C VAL A 183 -18.83 8.43 -18.01
N LYS A 184 -19.61 9.46 -18.34
CA LYS A 184 -20.95 9.66 -17.73
C LYS A 184 -21.93 8.61 -18.23
N GLY A 185 -22.73 8.03 -17.34
CA GLY A 185 -23.69 6.98 -17.71
C GLY A 185 -23.05 5.72 -18.28
N ALA A 186 -21.81 5.41 -17.87
CA ALA A 186 -21.08 4.25 -18.35
C ALA A 186 -21.74 2.94 -17.96
N THR A 187 -21.70 1.97 -18.87
CA THR A 187 -21.91 0.56 -18.57
C THR A 187 -20.55 -0.13 -18.53
N ILE A 188 -20.25 -0.83 -17.44
CA ILE A 188 -19.04 -1.67 -17.37
C ILE A 188 -19.29 -2.90 -18.24
N THR A 189 -18.58 -2.99 -19.37
CA THR A 189 -18.61 -4.19 -20.23
C THR A 189 -17.60 -5.22 -19.77
N SER A 190 -16.59 -4.77 -19.02
CA SER A 190 -15.50 -5.63 -18.57
C SER A 190 -14.77 -5.04 -17.35
N GLY A 191 -14.59 -5.84 -16.28
CA GLY A 191 -13.88 -5.45 -15.04
C GLY A 191 -12.37 -5.77 -14.96
N PHE A 192 -11.70 -5.29 -13.91
CA PHE A 192 -10.27 -5.56 -13.66
C PHE A 192 -10.02 -7.01 -13.20
N GLY A 193 -8.93 -7.63 -13.67
CA GLY A 193 -8.47 -8.95 -13.19
C GLY A 193 -8.08 -9.94 -14.30
N VAL A 194 -7.67 -11.14 -13.90
CA VAL A 194 -7.24 -12.20 -14.82
C VAL A 194 -8.42 -12.78 -15.59
N ARG A 195 -8.28 -12.92 -16.90
CA ARG A 195 -9.22 -13.56 -17.80
C ARG A 195 -8.47 -14.42 -18.80
N TRP A 196 -8.90 -15.66 -18.97
CA TRP A 196 -8.30 -16.57 -19.96
C TRP A 196 -6.76 -16.67 -19.84
N GLY A 197 -6.23 -16.52 -18.62
CA GLY A 197 -4.78 -16.53 -18.35
C GLY A 197 -4.03 -15.21 -18.61
N GLN A 198 -4.72 -14.15 -19.03
CA GLN A 198 -4.17 -12.81 -19.28
C GLN A 198 -4.73 -11.78 -18.31
N MET A 199 -3.90 -10.88 -17.82
CA MET A 199 -4.31 -9.85 -16.86
C MET A 199 -4.97 -8.66 -17.57
N HIS A 200 -6.26 -8.44 -17.33
CA HIS A 200 -6.94 -7.21 -17.73
C HIS A 200 -6.63 -6.09 -16.73
N LYS A 201 -5.80 -5.14 -17.16
CA LYS A 201 -5.17 -4.10 -16.31
C LYS A 201 -6.10 -2.94 -15.93
N GLY A 202 -7.30 -2.90 -16.50
CA GLY A 202 -8.25 -1.81 -16.34
C GLY A 202 -9.71 -2.28 -16.24
N VAL A 203 -10.62 -1.34 -16.47
CA VAL A 203 -12.04 -1.59 -16.70
C VAL A 203 -12.45 -1.01 -18.04
N ASP A 204 -13.32 -1.72 -18.75
CA ASP A 204 -13.87 -1.26 -20.02
C ASP A 204 -15.24 -0.63 -19.78
N LEU A 205 -15.36 0.62 -20.21
CA LEU A 205 -16.51 1.47 -20.00
C LEU A 205 -17.14 1.82 -21.35
N TRP A 206 -18.34 1.33 -21.57
CA TRP A 206 -19.14 1.62 -22.76
C TRP A 206 -20.19 2.70 -22.48
N ASN A 207 -20.53 3.47 -23.50
CA ASN A 207 -21.65 4.40 -23.46
C ASN A 207 -22.39 4.38 -24.81
N LYS A 208 -23.71 4.53 -24.76
CA LYS A 208 -24.61 4.48 -25.92
C LYS A 208 -24.31 5.51 -27.01
N ASP A 209 -23.68 6.63 -26.66
CA ASP A 209 -23.35 7.69 -27.62
C ASP A 209 -22.03 7.40 -28.37
N GLU A 210 -21.37 6.28 -28.06
CA GLU A 210 -20.16 5.74 -28.69
C GLU A 210 -19.12 6.83 -28.98
N GLY A 211 -18.76 7.04 -30.25
CA GLY A 211 -17.73 8.01 -30.62
C GLY A 211 -18.06 9.47 -30.24
N LYS A 212 -19.31 9.79 -29.90
CA LYS A 212 -19.69 11.12 -29.41
C LYS A 212 -19.50 11.26 -27.90
N THR A 213 -19.31 10.16 -27.17
CA THR A 213 -19.12 10.16 -25.72
C THR A 213 -17.81 10.87 -25.35
N PRO A 214 -17.86 11.96 -24.57
CA PRO A 214 -16.66 12.60 -24.03
C PRO A 214 -15.99 11.72 -22.98
N ILE A 215 -14.66 11.71 -22.98
CA ILE A 215 -13.83 11.09 -21.95
C ILE A 215 -13.31 12.18 -21.03
N TYR A 216 -13.60 12.05 -19.73
CA TYR A 216 -13.28 13.03 -18.72
C TYR A 216 -12.07 12.61 -17.87
N ALA A 217 -11.30 13.58 -17.40
CA ALA A 217 -10.28 13.39 -16.39
C ALA A 217 -10.94 12.93 -15.08
N ALA A 218 -10.64 11.71 -14.66
CA ALA A 218 -11.18 11.11 -13.44
C ALA A 218 -10.66 11.85 -12.19
N LYS A 219 -9.49 12.48 -12.28
CA LYS A 219 -8.87 13.32 -11.26
C LYS A 219 -7.97 14.37 -11.92
N GLU A 220 -7.77 15.50 -11.25
CA GLU A 220 -6.79 16.53 -11.64
C GLU A 220 -5.38 15.94 -11.80
N GLY A 221 -4.64 16.37 -12.82
CA GLY A 221 -3.32 15.84 -13.09
C GLY A 221 -2.61 16.53 -14.25
N THR A 222 -1.36 16.12 -14.49
CA THR A 222 -0.57 16.57 -15.64
C THR A 222 -0.58 15.49 -16.72
N VAL A 223 -0.83 15.87 -17.97
CA VAL A 223 -0.77 14.96 -19.11
C VAL A 223 0.69 14.56 -19.35
N VAL A 224 1.03 13.30 -19.11
CA VAL A 224 2.38 12.77 -19.34
C VAL A 224 2.51 12.01 -20.66
N GLU A 225 1.37 11.59 -21.23
CA GLU A 225 1.30 11.01 -22.56
C GLU A 225 -0.02 11.38 -23.24
N ALA A 226 0.02 11.73 -24.52
CA ALA A 226 -1.14 12.03 -25.34
C ALA A 226 -0.80 11.75 -26.81
N GLY A 227 -1.32 10.65 -27.37
CA GLY A 227 -1.05 10.29 -28.77
C GLY A 227 -1.23 8.81 -29.07
N ALA A 228 -0.68 8.39 -30.21
CA ALA A 228 -0.61 6.98 -30.60
C ALA A 228 0.36 6.22 -29.69
N ASN A 229 -0.11 5.10 -29.16
CA ASN A 229 0.69 4.23 -28.31
C ASN A 229 0.76 2.81 -28.90
N HIS A 230 1.91 2.17 -28.71
CA HIS A 230 2.20 0.80 -29.16
C HIS A 230 1.85 -0.21 -28.05
N GLY A 231 1.35 -1.39 -28.41
CA GLY A 231 0.99 -2.43 -27.43
C GLY A 231 -0.50 -2.55 -27.11
N GLY A 232 -1.36 -2.15 -28.06
CA GLY A 232 -2.80 -2.41 -28.00
C GLY A 232 -3.66 -1.21 -27.57
N TYR A 233 -3.09 -0.21 -26.89
CA TYR A 233 -3.86 0.92 -26.36
C TYR A 233 -4.44 1.88 -27.41
N GLY A 234 -3.86 1.93 -28.62
CA GLY A 234 -4.31 2.87 -29.66
C GLY A 234 -4.00 4.32 -29.28
N TYR A 235 -4.95 5.23 -29.47
CA TYR A 235 -4.79 6.58 -28.93
C TYR A 235 -5.08 6.59 -27.44
N ILE A 236 -4.11 7.10 -26.69
CA ILE A 236 -4.12 7.12 -25.24
C ILE A 236 -3.87 8.54 -24.71
N VAL A 237 -4.46 8.82 -23.54
CA VAL A 237 -4.03 9.89 -22.64
C VAL A 237 -3.61 9.25 -21.32
N ILE A 238 -2.47 9.67 -20.76
CA ILE A 238 -2.04 9.28 -19.42
C ILE A 238 -1.91 10.54 -18.57
N LEU A 239 -2.57 10.55 -17.42
CA LEU A 239 -2.45 11.62 -16.43
C LEU A 239 -1.62 11.15 -15.24
N ASP A 240 -0.65 11.98 -14.84
CA ASP A 240 0.04 11.88 -13.55
C ASP A 240 -0.65 12.78 -12.52
N HIS A 241 -1.08 12.18 -11.41
CA HIS A 241 -1.75 12.85 -10.30
C HIS A 241 -0.80 13.11 -9.11
N GLY A 242 0.49 12.85 -9.29
CA GLY A 242 1.51 12.91 -8.25
C GLY A 242 1.53 11.68 -7.34
N ASN A 243 2.61 11.53 -6.58
CA ASN A 243 2.83 10.41 -5.64
C ASN A 243 2.71 9.03 -6.31
N GLY A 244 3.15 8.91 -7.56
CA GLY A 244 3.11 7.68 -8.34
C GLY A 244 1.72 7.26 -8.83
N LEU A 245 0.66 8.03 -8.54
CA LEU A 245 -0.69 7.70 -8.99
C LEU A 245 -0.93 8.20 -10.42
N GLN A 246 -1.28 7.30 -11.32
CA GLN A 246 -1.57 7.61 -12.72
C GLN A 246 -2.92 7.04 -13.16
N THR A 247 -3.54 7.68 -14.15
CA THR A 247 -4.70 7.13 -14.86
C THR A 247 -4.45 7.06 -16.35
N TYR A 248 -4.95 5.98 -16.96
CA TYR A 248 -4.77 5.67 -18.38
C TYR A 248 -6.14 5.69 -19.04
N TYR A 249 -6.26 6.40 -20.16
CA TYR A 249 -7.47 6.55 -20.95
C TYR A 249 -7.16 6.09 -22.36
N ALA A 250 -7.52 4.85 -22.71
CA ALA A 250 -7.12 4.23 -23.97
C ALA A 250 -8.29 4.01 -24.95
N HIS A 251 -7.93 3.66 -26.18
CA HIS A 251 -8.82 3.47 -27.33
C HIS A 251 -9.56 4.74 -27.79
N LEU A 252 -9.05 5.94 -27.50
CA LEU A 252 -9.71 7.20 -27.88
C LEU A 252 -9.81 7.32 -29.40
N ARG A 253 -10.86 7.97 -29.92
CA ARG A 253 -10.91 8.33 -31.36
C ARG A 253 -10.30 9.69 -31.65
N LYS A 254 -10.26 10.55 -30.63
CA LYS A 254 -9.78 11.93 -30.71
C LYS A 254 -9.26 12.33 -29.34
N ILE A 255 -8.06 12.89 -29.32
CA ILE A 255 -7.44 13.52 -28.15
C ILE A 255 -7.55 15.04 -28.34
N ILE A 256 -7.86 15.78 -27.28
CA ILE A 256 -7.97 17.24 -27.31
C ILE A 256 -7.03 17.95 -26.31
N VAL A 257 -6.18 17.18 -25.63
CA VAL A 257 -5.18 17.68 -24.68
C VAL A 257 -3.77 17.41 -25.19
N ASN A 258 -2.79 18.15 -24.67
CA ASN A 258 -1.38 18.02 -25.06
C ASN A 258 -0.51 17.58 -23.88
N VAL A 259 0.61 16.90 -24.17
CA VAL A 259 1.61 16.56 -23.15
C VAL A 259 2.09 17.83 -22.43
N GLY A 260 2.18 17.76 -21.10
CA GLY A 260 2.51 18.89 -20.21
C GLY A 260 1.31 19.74 -19.78
N GLN A 261 0.13 19.55 -20.38
CA GLN A 261 -1.08 20.25 -19.95
C GLN A 261 -1.51 19.79 -18.56
N ILE A 262 -1.83 20.74 -17.68
CA ILE A 262 -2.51 20.48 -16.42
C ILE A 262 -4.01 20.47 -16.69
N VAL A 263 -4.69 19.40 -16.29
CA VAL A 263 -6.14 19.23 -16.44
C VAL A 263 -6.80 19.13 -15.07
N ASN A 264 -7.99 19.70 -14.95
CA ASN A 264 -8.80 19.58 -13.73
C ASN A 264 -9.64 18.30 -13.75
N GLN A 265 -10.06 17.84 -12.58
CA GLN A 265 -11.04 16.77 -12.48
C GLN A 265 -12.32 17.14 -13.26
N GLY A 266 -12.82 16.23 -14.09
CA GLY A 266 -14.00 16.44 -14.92
C GLY A 266 -13.75 17.20 -16.23
N GLU A 267 -12.50 17.58 -16.54
CA GLU A 267 -12.13 18.19 -17.82
C GLU A 267 -12.13 17.14 -18.95
N ILE A 268 -12.51 17.54 -20.18
CA ILE A 268 -12.56 16.61 -21.31
C ILE A 268 -11.16 16.39 -21.86
N LEU A 269 -10.74 15.12 -21.93
CA LEU A 269 -9.46 14.68 -22.49
C LEU A 269 -9.56 14.33 -23.98
N GLY A 270 -10.74 13.89 -24.39
CA GLY A 270 -10.97 13.39 -25.73
C GLY A 270 -12.34 12.74 -25.88
N TYR A 271 -12.47 11.90 -26.90
CA TYR A 271 -13.71 11.20 -27.22
C TYR A 271 -13.46 9.70 -27.35
N MET A 272 -14.43 8.91 -26.88
CA MET A 272 -14.39 7.45 -26.93
C MET A 272 -14.15 6.96 -28.35
N GLY A 273 -13.40 5.86 -28.49
CA GLY A 273 -13.10 5.28 -29.78
C GLY A 273 -13.00 3.77 -29.73
N LYS A 274 -12.31 3.26 -30.74
CA LYS A 274 -12.02 1.83 -30.96
C LYS A 274 -10.63 1.63 -31.58
N THR A 275 -9.71 2.56 -31.35
CA THR A 275 -8.36 2.49 -31.90
C THR A 275 -7.52 1.48 -31.14
N GLY A 276 -6.50 0.90 -31.77
CA GLY A 276 -5.67 -0.13 -31.15
C GLY A 276 -6.36 -1.50 -31.19
N ASP A 277 -6.07 -2.33 -30.21
CA ASP A 277 -6.67 -3.66 -30.06
C ASP A 277 -7.96 -3.56 -29.26
N SER A 278 -9.07 -3.33 -29.98
CA SER A 278 -10.38 -3.05 -29.40
C SER A 278 -11.47 -3.69 -30.25
N THR A 279 -12.37 -4.45 -29.63
CA THR A 279 -13.45 -5.18 -30.31
C THR A 279 -14.70 -4.33 -30.58
N GLY A 280 -14.77 -3.12 -30.04
CA GLY A 280 -15.90 -2.21 -30.18
C GLY A 280 -15.67 -0.88 -29.45
N TYR A 281 -16.56 0.09 -29.58
CA TYR A 281 -16.41 1.36 -28.86
C TYR A 281 -16.36 1.13 -27.36
N HIS A 282 -15.31 1.57 -26.69
CA HIS A 282 -15.24 1.63 -25.22
C HIS A 282 -14.06 2.49 -24.81
N LEU A 283 -14.06 2.92 -23.55
CA LEU A 283 -12.86 3.41 -22.89
C LEU A 283 -12.25 2.24 -22.11
N HIS A 284 -10.99 1.89 -22.39
CA HIS A 284 -10.21 1.09 -21.46
C HIS A 284 -9.55 2.04 -20.44
N PHE A 285 -10.01 1.97 -19.20
CA PHE A 285 -9.59 2.85 -18.12
C PHE A 285 -8.76 2.09 -17.11
N GLU A 286 -7.53 2.55 -16.86
CA GLU A 286 -6.68 2.01 -15.80
C GLU A 286 -6.39 3.04 -14.73
N VAL A 287 -6.20 2.56 -13.50
CA VAL A 287 -5.55 3.30 -12.43
C VAL A 287 -4.28 2.53 -12.11
N ARG A 288 -3.15 3.24 -12.05
CA ARG A 288 -1.87 2.67 -11.66
C ARG A 288 -1.32 3.39 -10.44
N GLN A 289 -0.84 2.61 -9.48
CA GLN A 289 0.00 3.12 -8.40
C GLN A 289 1.41 2.66 -8.69
N ASP A 290 2.28 3.62 -8.97
CA ASP A 290 3.68 3.40 -9.30
C ASP A 290 3.88 2.40 -10.45
N ASN A 291 3.12 2.63 -11.53
CA ASN A 291 3.07 1.81 -12.73
C ASN A 291 2.51 0.37 -12.51
N ILE A 292 2.03 0.03 -11.31
CA ILE A 292 1.33 -1.23 -11.05
C ILE A 292 -0.18 -1.00 -11.23
N PRO A 293 -0.84 -1.72 -12.15
CA PRO A 293 -2.29 -1.64 -12.32
C PRO A 293 -3.04 -2.09 -11.08
N ILE A 294 -4.04 -1.31 -10.68
CA ILE A 294 -4.92 -1.60 -9.55
C ILE A 294 -6.37 -1.41 -9.97
N ASN A 295 -7.28 -2.15 -9.34
CA ASN A 295 -8.70 -2.11 -9.71
C ASN A 295 -9.28 -0.67 -9.64
N PRO A 296 -9.62 -0.06 -10.78
CA PRO A 296 -10.14 1.30 -10.86
C PRO A 296 -11.45 1.52 -10.08
N LEU A 297 -12.28 0.49 -9.96
CA LEU A 297 -13.57 0.57 -9.27
C LEU A 297 -13.45 0.88 -7.77
N ARG A 298 -12.25 0.78 -7.20
CA ARG A 298 -11.99 1.17 -5.81
C ARG A 298 -11.83 2.69 -5.62
N TYR A 299 -11.61 3.42 -6.71
CA TYR A 299 -11.33 4.85 -6.74
C TYR A 299 -12.52 5.65 -7.29
N LEU A 300 -13.30 5.06 -8.20
CA LEU A 300 -14.49 5.69 -8.76
C LEU A 300 -15.58 5.83 -7.69
N GLY A 301 -15.98 7.07 -7.38
CA GLY A 301 -17.08 7.37 -6.47
C GLY A 301 -18.41 6.78 -6.95
N ARG A 302 -19.33 6.48 -6.03
CA ARG A 302 -20.71 6.10 -6.39
C ARG A 302 -21.53 7.32 -6.78
#